data_AF-A0AA40EVI1-F1
#
_entry.id   AF-A0AA40EVI1-F1
#
_cell.length_a   1.000
_cell.length_b   1.000
_cell.length_c   1.000
_cell.angle_alpha   90.00
_cell.angle_beta   90.00
_cell.angle_gamma   90.00
#
_symmetry.space_group_name_H-M   'P 1'
#
loop_
_entity.id
_entity.type
_entity.pdbx_description
1 polymer ?
#
loop_
_entity_poly.entity_id
_entity_poly.type
_entity_poly.pdbx_seq_one_letter_code
_entity_poly.pdbx_strand_id
1 'polypeptide(L)' 'MRLSGLQKEILSLYRQCLRECRKKPDASRSHFKTFARNEFDKNMSLDKRDFAAIEFLLRKGRRQLDMYASPGVKDIKT' A
#
# COMPACT_ATOMS: atom_id res chain seq x y z
N MET A 1 12.27 18.48 10.14
CA MET A 1 12.75 17.15 10.57
C MET A 1 12.81 16.23 9.34
N ARG A 2 13.95 15.58 9.09
CA ARG A 2 14.16 14.71 7.90
C ARG A 2 13.54 13.34 8.14
N LEU A 3 12.76 12.83 7.18
CA LEU A 3 12.20 11.47 7.23
C LEU A 3 13.33 10.42 7.18
N SER A 4 13.18 9.35 7.96
CA SER A 4 14.06 8.18 7.89
C SER A 4 13.94 7.45 6.56
N GLY A 5 14.90 6.56 6.25
CA GLY A 5 14.84 5.72 5.05
C GLY A 5 13.53 4.91 4.99
N LEU A 6 13.21 4.19 6.07
CA LEU A 6 11.98 3.41 6.17
C LEU A 6 10.72 4.27 6.02
N GLN A 7 10.67 5.46 6.63
CA GLN A 7 9.52 6.36 6.47
C GLN A 7 9.34 6.79 5.00
N LYS A 8 10.43 7.05 4.28
CA LYS A 8 10.36 7.33 2.84
C LYS A 8 9.87 6.13 2.05
N GLU A 9 10.30 4.92 2.41
CA GLU A 9 9.84 3.70 1.76
C GLU A 9 8.34 3.45 1.96
N ILE A 10 7.81 3.66 3.18
CA ILE A 10 6.38 3.56 3.48
C ILE A 10 5.58 4.51 2.58
N LEU A 11 5.99 5.78 2.52
CA LEU A 11 5.34 6.79 1.69
C LEU A 11 5.48 6.50 0.19
N SER A 12 6.62 5.94 -0.23
CA SER A 12 6.85 5.53 -1.61
C SER A 12 5.87 4.42 -2.00
N LEU A 13 5.77 3.37 -1.17
CA LEU A 13 4.86 2.25 -1.37
C LEU A 13 3.41 2.73 -1.45
N TYR A 14 2.96 3.55 -0.50
CA TYR A 14 1.59 4.09 -0.53
C TYR A 14 1.29 4.86 -1.82
N ARG A 15 2.22 5.72 -2.27
CA ARG A 15 2.07 6.44 -3.54
C ARG A 15 2.05 5.51 -4.75
N GLN A 16 2.84 4.43 -4.75
CA GLN A 16 2.81 3.42 -5.81
C GLN A 16 1.45 2.71 -5.85
N CYS A 17 0.90 2.30 -4.71
CA CYS A 17 -0.46 1.75 -4.61
C CYS A 17 -1.47 2.68 -5.30
N LEU A 18 -1.48 3.96 -4.95
CA LEU A 18 -2.40 4.94 -5.53
C LEU A 18 -2.17 5.19 -7.02
N ARG A 19 -0.94 5.04 -7.53
CA ARG A 19 -0.65 5.14 -8.97
C ARG A 19 -1.17 3.92 -9.73
N GLU A 20 -0.96 2.71 -9.21
CA GLU A 20 -1.47 1.49 -9.84
C GLU A 20 -3.01 1.45 -9.83
N CYS A 21 -3.66 1.99 -8.79
CA CYS A 21 -5.12 2.17 -8.78
C CYS A 21 -5.63 2.94 -10.00
N ARG A 22 -4.89 3.96 -10.47
CA ARG A 22 -5.30 4.78 -11.64
C ARG A 22 -5.33 4.00 -12.94
N LYS A 23 -4.58 2.89 -13.03
CA LYS A 23 -4.55 2.01 -14.20
C LYS A 23 -5.73 1.03 -14.23
N LYS A 24 -6.52 0.96 -13.15
CA LYS A 24 -7.68 0.05 -13.04
C LYS A 24 -8.95 0.69 -13.63
N PRO A 25 -9.93 -0.14 -14.04
CA PRO A 25 -11.22 0.36 -14.52
C PRO A 25 -11.86 1.35 -13.56
N ASP A 26 -12.54 2.38 -14.09
CA ASP A 26 -13.14 3.43 -13.27
C ASP A 26 -14.13 2.88 -12.23
N ALA A 27 -14.90 1.85 -12.61
CA ALA A 27 -15.89 1.20 -11.77
C ALA A 27 -15.30 0.53 -10.51
N SER A 28 -14.07 0.01 -10.57
CA SER A 28 -13.43 -0.72 -9.47
C SER A 28 -12.30 0.08 -8.80
N ARG A 29 -11.89 1.22 -9.37
CA ARG A 29 -10.78 2.05 -8.85
C ARG A 29 -10.97 2.46 -7.39
N SER A 30 -12.21 2.73 -6.97
CA SER A 30 -12.56 3.09 -5.59
C SER A 30 -12.24 1.96 -4.60
N HIS A 31 -12.44 0.70 -4.98
CA HIS A 31 -12.14 -0.47 -4.16
C HIS A 31 -10.63 -0.57 -3.89
N PHE A 32 -9.80 -0.47 -4.94
CA PHE A 32 -8.34 -0.44 -4.81
C PHE A 32 -7.84 0.67 -3.89
N LYS A 33 -8.39 1.88 -4.05
CA LYS A 33 -8.04 3.02 -3.20
C LYS A 33 -8.43 2.76 -1.75
N THR A 34 -9.62 2.24 -1.50
CA THR A 34 -10.14 1.96 -0.15
C THR A 34 -9.32 0.87 0.53
N PHE A 35 -9.02 -0.21 -0.18
CA PHE A 35 -8.14 -1.27 0.30
C PHE A 35 -6.77 -0.73 0.71
N ALA A 36 -6.12 0.05 -0.17
CA ALA A 36 -4.82 0.62 0.11
C ALA A 36 -4.84 1.58 1.31
N ARG A 37 -5.92 2.35 1.52
CA ARG A 37 -6.05 3.19 2.72
C ARG A 37 -6.22 2.34 3.96
N ASN A 38 -7.17 1.41 3.94
CA ASN A 38 -7.48 0.56 5.08
C ASN A 38 -6.25 -0.24 5.55
N GLU A 39 -5.43 -0.78 4.63
CA GLU A 39 -4.22 -1.51 5.03
C GLU A 39 -3.19 -0.63 5.73
N PHE A 40 -3.06 0.65 5.36
CA PHE A 40 -2.14 1.58 6.02
C PHE A 40 -2.74 2.12 7.33
N ASP A 41 -4.04 2.43 7.33
CA ASP A 41 -4.76 2.95 8.50
C ASP A 41 -4.74 1.94 9.66
N LYS A 42 -4.88 0.64 9.38
CA LYS A 42 -4.76 -0.46 10.36
C LYS A 42 -3.45 -0.44 11.16
N ASN A 43 -2.38 0.14 10.61
CA ASN A 43 -1.04 0.11 11.19
C ASN A 43 -0.56 1.49 11.65
N MET A 44 -1.44 2.50 11.69
CA MET A 44 -1.06 3.86 12.12
C MET A 44 -0.57 3.95 13.56
N SER A 45 -1.03 3.05 14.44
CA SER A 45 -0.64 2.98 15.85
C SER A 45 0.63 2.15 16.09
N LEU A 46 1.26 1.61 15.05
CA LEU A 46 2.49 0.84 15.18
C LEU A 46 3.64 1.71 15.72
N ASP A 47 4.41 1.18 16.66
CA ASP A 47 5.59 1.88 17.15
C ASP A 47 6.59 2.10 16.01
N LYS A 48 7.03 3.35 15.85
CA LYS A 48 8.02 3.76 14.84
C LYS A 48 9.39 3.09 15.06
N ARG A 49 9.63 2.52 16.24
CA ARG A 49 10.84 1.78 16.61
C ARG A 49 10.72 0.27 16.38
N ASP A 50 9.53 -0.24 16.07
CA ASP A 50 9.35 -1.65 15.71
C ASP A 50 9.75 -1.87 14.24
N PHE A 51 11.06 -1.82 14.00
CA PHE A 51 11.62 -1.93 12.66
C PHE A 51 11.29 -3.28 12.00
N ALA A 52 11.28 -4.36 12.78
CA ALA A 52 10.98 -5.69 12.29
C ALA A 52 9.54 -5.79 11.76
N ALA A 53 8.56 -5.27 12.51
CA ALA A 53 7.17 -5.23 12.06
C ALA A 53 7.00 -4.32 10.83
N ILE A 54 7.63 -3.15 10.82
CA ILE A 54 7.59 -2.21 9.69
C ILE A 54 8.13 -2.87 8.41
N GLU A 55 9.30 -3.51 8.49
CA GLU A 55 9.92 -4.18 7.35
C GLU A 55 9.09 -5.37 6.86
N PHE A 56 8.49 -6.13 7.78
CA PHE A 56 7.55 -7.19 7.44
C PHE A 56 6.34 -6.63 6.66
N LEU A 57 5.72 -5.56 7.16
CA LEU A 57 4.58 -4.92 6.51
C LEU A 57 4.95 -4.30 5.16
N LEU A 58 6.13 -3.70 5.02
CA LEU A 58 6.64 -3.20 3.74
C LEU A 58 6.78 -4.33 2.71
N ARG A 59 7.37 -5.47 3.10
CA ARG A 59 7.47 -6.65 2.23
C ARG A 59 6.10 -7.20 1.86
N LYS A 60 5.18 -7.30 2.83
CA LYS A 60 3.80 -7.74 2.59
C LYS A 60 3.07 -6.81 1.61
N GLY A 61 3.15 -5.50 1.83
CA GLY A 61 2.49 -4.50 0.99
C GLY A 61 3.04 -4.46 -0.44
N ARG A 62 4.36 -4.68 -0.64
CA ARG A 62 4.95 -4.84 -1.97
C ARG A 62 4.38 -6.05 -2.71
N ARG A 63 4.30 -7.21 -2.06
CA ARG A 63 3.67 -8.41 -2.66
C ARG A 63 2.20 -8.17 -3.02
N GLN A 64 1.45 -7.49 -2.15
CA GLN A 64 0.05 -7.12 -2.45
C GLN A 64 -0.03 -6.20 -3.67
N LEU A 65 0.83 -5.17 -3.73
CA LEU A 65 0.92 -4.26 -4.87
C LEU A 65 1.22 -5.02 -6.17
N ASP A 66 2.22 -5.90 -6.18
CA ASP A 66 2.59 -6.68 -7.36
C ASP A 66 1.40 -7.54 -7.85
N MET A 67 0.68 -8.18 -6.92
CA MET A 67 -0.48 -9.00 -7.23
C MET A 67 -1.58 -8.19 -7.90
N TYR A 68 -2.02 -7.08 -7.30
CA TYR A 68 -3.11 -6.32 -7.89
C TYR A 68 -2.66 -5.37 -9.00
N ALA A 69 -1.38 -5.08 -9.18
CA ALA A 69 -0.88 -4.33 -10.33
C ALA A 69 -1.01 -5.13 -11.63
N SER A 70 -1.04 -6.47 -11.55
CA SER A 70 -1.25 -7.35 -12.70
C SER A 70 -2.46 -6.92 -13.56
N PRO A 71 -2.32 -6.81 -14.89
CA PRO A 71 -3.41 -6.42 -15.79
C PRO A 71 -4.65 -7.33 -15.71
N GLY A 72 -4.46 -8.60 -15.33
CA GLY A 72 -5.56 -9.55 -15.15
C GLY A 72 -6.44 -9.26 -13.94
N VAL A 73 -5.93 -8.54 -12.94
CA VAL A 73 -6.69 -8.16 -11.74
C VAL A 73 -7.45 -6.87 -12.02
N LYS A 74 -8.75 -7.00 -12.28
CA LYS A 74 -9.63 -5.88 -12.63
C LYS A 74 -10.40 -5.30 -11.44
N ASP A 75 -10.55 -6.06 -10.37
CA ASP A 75 -11.26 -5.63 -9.17
C ASP A 75 -10.72 -6.34 -7.92
N ILE A 76 -10.97 -5.75 -6.76
CA ILE A 76 -10.77 -6.36 -5.44
C ILE A 76 -12.01 -6.11 -4.60
N LYS A 77 -12.38 -7.11 -3.79
CA LYS A 77 -13.44 -6.93 -2.81
C LYS A 77 -12.82 -6.32 -1.54
N THR A 78 -13.31 -5.15 -1.16
CA THR A 78 -13.01 -4.48 0.11
C THR A 78 -14.05 -4.78 1.16
#